data_AF-A0A7J2L5C3-F1
#
_entry.id   AF-A0A7J2L5C3-F1
#
_cell.length_a   1.000
_cell.length_b   1.000
_cell.length_c   1.000
_cell.angle_alpha   90.00
_cell.angle_beta   90.00
_cell.angle_gamma   90.00
#
_symmetry.space_group_name_H-M   'P 1'
#
loop_
_entity.id
_entity.type
_entity.pdbx_description
1 polymer ?
#
loop_
_entity_poly.entity_id
_entity_poly.type
_entity_poly.pdbx_seq_one_letter_code
_entity_poly.pdbx_strand_id
1 'polypeptide(L)'
;NKSEEDILTVYSGDLMPVDRKTVRPVYNNIPITKLGKDQELELECIAKVGRGKDHAKWSPVSTIAYKIIPYISVTEDCISCGDCIDACPFHCLRMELGKPVLKWIGIYDCTICRICARSCPKNALRVEPNNKDFILRVNLVGQLTMEEILEQSKLIFESKLDDLINKVEEAIREQQQTES
;
A
#
# COMPACT_ATOMS: atom_id res chain seq x y z
N ASN A 1 -45.14 -18.43 7.17
CA ASN A 1 -45.08 -16.98 6.85
C ASN A 1 -44.56 -16.83 5.43
N LYS A 2 -45.50 -16.72 4.50
CA LYS A 2 -45.30 -16.33 3.10
C LYS A 2 -45.56 -14.81 3.06
N SER A 3 -44.55 -13.99 2.79
CA SER A 3 -44.71 -12.59 2.37
C SER A 3 -43.34 -11.95 2.11
N GLU A 4 -43.22 -11.26 0.98
CA GLU A 4 -42.02 -10.66 0.34
C GLU A 4 -41.18 -11.67 -0.45
N GLU A 5 -40.89 -11.34 -1.72
CA GLU A 5 -40.26 -12.22 -2.71
C GLU A 5 -39.07 -13.00 -2.12
N ASP A 6 -39.08 -14.34 -2.21
CA ASP A 6 -37.99 -15.21 -1.74
C ASP A 6 -36.73 -14.92 -2.57
N ILE A 7 -35.99 -13.88 -2.18
CA ILE A 7 -34.75 -13.46 -2.83
C ILE A 7 -33.59 -14.16 -2.12
N LEU A 8 -32.97 -15.12 -2.80
CA LEU A 8 -31.77 -15.80 -2.33
C LEU A 8 -30.54 -14.99 -2.76
N THR A 9 -29.71 -14.55 -1.82
CA THR A 9 -28.41 -13.94 -2.16
C THR A 9 -27.36 -15.04 -2.26
N VAL A 10 -26.69 -15.12 -3.41
CA VAL A 10 -25.55 -16.01 -3.65
C VAL A 10 -24.28 -15.28 -3.25
N TYR A 11 -23.45 -15.92 -2.44
CA TYR A 11 -22.20 -15.38 -1.91
C TYR A 11 -20.99 -16.10 -2.46
N SER A 12 -19.81 -15.49 -2.33
CA SER A 12 -18.53 -16.10 -2.68
C SER A 12 -18.31 -17.43 -1.98
N GLY A 13 -18.80 -17.61 -0.75
CA GLY A 13 -18.71 -18.87 -0.02
C GLY A 13 -19.45 -20.05 -0.66
N ASP A 14 -20.39 -19.79 -1.59
CA ASP A 14 -21.13 -20.83 -2.31
C ASP A 14 -20.30 -21.42 -3.47
N LEU A 15 -19.15 -20.81 -3.80
CA LEU A 15 -18.21 -21.33 -4.80
C LEU A 15 -17.48 -22.56 -4.24
N MET A 16 -17.90 -23.74 -4.69
CA MET A 16 -17.31 -25.01 -4.29
C MET A 16 -16.10 -25.34 -5.18
N PRO A 17 -14.89 -25.55 -4.61
CA PRO A 17 -13.75 -25.97 -5.39
C PRO A 17 -13.93 -27.41 -5.88
N VAL A 18 -13.59 -27.65 -7.15
CA VAL A 18 -13.69 -28.98 -7.79
C VAL A 18 -12.76 -29.98 -7.10
N ASP A 19 -11.57 -29.55 -6.70
CA ASP A 19 -10.65 -30.29 -5.84
C ASP A 19 -10.64 -29.71 -4.43
N ARG A 20 -10.85 -30.56 -3.42
CA ARG A 20 -10.99 -30.13 -2.00
C ARG A 20 -9.74 -29.47 -1.38
N LYS A 21 -8.67 -29.15 -2.14
CA LYS A 21 -7.34 -28.94 -1.54
C LYS A 21 -6.57 -27.64 -1.80
N THR A 22 -6.88 -26.76 -2.76
CA THR A 22 -5.85 -25.72 -3.06
C THR A 22 -6.35 -24.29 -3.31
N VAL A 23 -7.53 -24.04 -3.86
CA VAL A 23 -7.97 -22.66 -4.16
C VAL A 23 -9.41 -22.42 -3.70
N ARG A 24 -9.61 -21.39 -2.88
CA ARG A 24 -10.93 -20.96 -2.39
C ARG A 24 -10.99 -19.43 -2.30
N PRO A 25 -12.19 -18.83 -2.27
CA PRO A 25 -12.34 -17.41 -1.98
C PRO A 25 -11.67 -17.05 -0.66
N VAL A 26 -11.01 -15.88 -0.62
CA VAL A 26 -10.41 -15.34 0.61
C VAL A 26 -11.50 -14.97 1.62
N TYR A 27 -12.60 -14.40 1.12
CA TYR A 27 -13.75 -13.99 1.91
C TYR A 27 -14.98 -14.75 1.41
N ASN A 28 -15.76 -15.31 2.33
CA ASN A 28 -16.93 -16.15 2.00
C ASN A 28 -18.26 -15.36 1.93
N ASN A 29 -18.23 -14.08 2.26
CA ASN A 29 -19.41 -13.22 2.41
C ASN A 29 -19.51 -12.11 1.37
N ILE A 30 -18.78 -12.22 0.25
CA ILE A 30 -18.90 -11.27 -0.86
C ILE A 30 -20.16 -11.63 -1.66
N PRO A 31 -21.19 -10.77 -1.73
CA PRO A 31 -22.36 -11.07 -2.53
C PRO A 31 -22.00 -11.09 -4.02
N ILE A 32 -22.36 -12.17 -4.72
CA ILE A 32 -22.18 -12.32 -6.17
C ILE A 32 -23.42 -11.84 -6.90
N THR A 33 -24.59 -12.39 -6.55
CA THR A 33 -25.87 -12.03 -7.18
C THR A 33 -27.05 -12.34 -6.25
N LYS A 34 -28.24 -11.92 -6.66
CA LYS A 34 -29.52 -12.24 -6.02
C LYS A 34 -30.38 -13.01 -7.01
N LEU A 35 -30.96 -14.12 -6.56
CA LEU A 35 -31.88 -14.95 -7.31
C LEU A 35 -33.29 -14.70 -6.79
N GLY A 36 -34.19 -14.32 -7.68
CA GLY A 36 -35.61 -14.29 -7.40
C GLY A 36 -36.22 -15.69 -7.44
N LYS A 37 -37.53 -15.74 -7.19
CA LYS A 37 -38.29 -16.99 -7.26
C LYS A 37 -38.09 -17.70 -8.61
N ASP A 38 -37.81 -18.99 -8.56
CA ASP A 38 -37.62 -19.87 -9.73
C ASP A 38 -36.40 -19.54 -10.62
N GLN A 39 -35.47 -18.68 -10.17
CA GLN A 39 -34.18 -18.44 -10.84
C GLN A 39 -33.09 -19.40 -10.35
N GLU A 40 -32.23 -19.83 -11.27
CA GLU A 40 -31.12 -20.74 -11.02
C GLU A 40 -29.81 -20.16 -11.58
N LEU A 41 -28.69 -20.49 -10.93
CA LEU A 41 -27.35 -20.13 -11.38
C LEU A 41 -26.45 -21.36 -11.33
N GLU A 42 -25.97 -21.77 -12.50
CA GLU A 42 -24.92 -22.78 -12.65
C GLU A 42 -23.75 -22.14 -13.40
N LEU A 43 -22.54 -22.23 -12.84
CA LEU A 43 -21.33 -21.71 -13.47
C LEU A 43 -20.12 -22.55 -13.10
N GLU A 44 -19.21 -22.72 -14.06
CA GLU A 44 -17.89 -23.31 -13.87
C GLU A 44 -16.83 -22.25 -14.15
N CYS A 45 -15.83 -22.15 -13.27
CA CYS A 45 -14.78 -21.14 -13.35
C CYS A 45 -13.39 -21.76 -13.22
N ILE A 46 -12.43 -21.22 -13.97
CA ILE A 46 -11.03 -21.64 -13.92
C ILE A 46 -10.19 -20.50 -13.35
N ALA A 47 -9.55 -20.75 -12.20
CA ALA A 47 -8.56 -19.84 -11.63
C ALA A 47 -7.23 -19.97 -12.40
N LYS A 48 -6.67 -18.83 -12.83
CA LYS A 48 -5.38 -18.76 -13.52
C LYS A 48 -4.45 -17.79 -12.80
N VAL A 49 -3.18 -18.17 -12.68
CA VAL A 49 -2.13 -17.29 -12.20
C VAL A 49 -1.87 -16.21 -13.25
N GLY A 50 -1.68 -14.97 -12.81
CA GLY A 50 -1.37 -13.84 -13.69
C GLY A 50 -0.70 -12.72 -12.90
N ARG A 51 -0.35 -11.61 -13.57
CA ARG A 51 0.35 -10.49 -12.94
C ARG A 51 -0.52 -9.24 -12.91
N GLY A 52 -0.37 -8.41 -11.88
CA GLY A 52 -1.07 -7.12 -11.79
C GLY A 52 -0.82 -6.19 -12.99
N LYS A 53 0.33 -6.32 -13.67
CA LYS A 53 0.62 -5.60 -14.93
C LYS A 53 -0.31 -6.02 -16.07
N ASP A 54 -0.71 -7.28 -16.11
CA ASP A 54 -1.53 -7.84 -17.18
C ASP A 54 -3.02 -7.55 -16.93
N HIS A 55 -3.47 -7.54 -15.66
CA HIS A 55 -4.82 -7.13 -15.28
C HIS A 55 -4.92 -6.76 -13.80
N ALA A 56 -5.70 -5.73 -13.47
CA ALA A 56 -5.85 -5.21 -12.10
C ALA A 56 -6.29 -6.27 -11.06
N LYS A 57 -7.15 -7.22 -11.46
CA LYS A 57 -7.61 -8.35 -10.62
C LYS A 57 -6.48 -9.24 -10.06
N TRP A 58 -5.31 -9.23 -10.70
CA TRP A 58 -4.13 -9.98 -10.27
C TRP A 58 -3.18 -9.15 -9.41
N SER A 59 -3.57 -7.94 -9.01
CA SER A 59 -2.81 -7.21 -7.99
C SER A 59 -3.00 -7.90 -6.63
N PRO A 60 -1.92 -8.31 -5.93
CA PRO A 60 -2.01 -8.93 -4.61
C PRO A 60 -2.22 -7.92 -3.48
N VAL A 61 -2.25 -6.63 -3.82
CA VAL A 61 -2.45 -5.51 -2.90
C VAL A 61 -3.52 -4.58 -3.47
N SER A 62 -4.29 -3.92 -2.59
CA SER A 62 -5.26 -2.90 -3.00
C SER A 62 -4.58 -1.55 -3.21
N THR A 63 -3.65 -1.20 -2.33
CA THR A 63 -2.85 0.02 -2.43
C THR A 63 -1.46 -0.20 -1.85
N ILE A 64 -0.45 0.36 -2.52
CA ILE A 64 0.92 0.47 -2.03
C ILE A 64 1.38 1.91 -2.21
N ALA A 65 1.95 2.50 -1.16
CA ALA A 65 2.48 3.86 -1.22
C ALA A 65 3.68 3.98 -0.28
N TYR A 66 4.63 4.84 -0.64
CA TYR A 66 5.71 5.23 0.25
C TYR A 66 5.54 6.67 0.70
N LYS A 67 6.00 6.96 1.91
CA LYS A 67 6.03 8.30 2.49
C LYS A 67 7.40 8.54 3.11
N ILE A 68 7.99 9.69 2.80
CA ILE A 68 9.23 10.12 3.42
C ILE A 68 8.99 10.46 4.89
N ILE A 69 9.90 10.03 5.77
CA ILE A 69 9.82 10.37 7.19
C ILE A 69 10.13 11.87 7.36
N PRO A 70 9.26 12.67 7.99
CA PRO A 70 9.60 14.04 8.32
C PRO A 70 10.57 14.08 9.49
N TYR A 71 11.48 15.05 9.46
CA TYR A 71 12.16 15.50 10.66
C TYR A 71 11.84 16.97 10.93
N ILE A 72 11.92 17.35 12.20
CA ILE A 72 11.72 18.74 12.62
C ILE A 72 12.99 19.26 13.27
N SER A 73 13.26 20.55 13.07
CA SER A 73 14.32 21.27 13.77
C SER A 73 13.73 22.48 14.46
N VAL A 74 14.20 22.73 15.70
CA VAL A 74 13.71 23.80 16.57
C VAL A 74 14.90 24.63 17.03
N THR A 75 14.88 25.94 16.74
CA THR A 75 15.93 26.88 17.18
C THR A 75 15.76 27.28 18.64
N GLU A 76 16.76 27.98 19.20
CA GLU A 76 16.69 28.52 20.56
C GLU A 76 15.69 29.68 20.70
N ASP A 77 15.17 30.23 19.59
CA ASP A 77 14.14 31.28 19.61
C ASP A 77 12.75 30.74 20.03
N CYS A 78 12.63 29.43 20.24
CA CYS A 78 11.40 28.78 20.69
C CYS A 78 11.04 29.25 22.10
N ILE A 79 9.88 29.89 22.23
CA ILE A 79 9.32 30.36 23.51
C ILE A 79 8.35 29.38 24.17
N SER A 80 8.30 28.14 23.70
CA SER A 80 7.46 27.06 24.27
C SER A 80 5.96 27.37 24.32
N CYS A 81 5.45 28.24 23.44
CA CYS A 81 4.05 28.70 23.45
C CYS A 81 3.01 27.59 23.17
N GLY A 82 3.36 26.58 22.37
CA GLY A 82 2.45 25.48 22.02
C GLY A 82 1.66 25.66 20.72
N ASP A 83 1.65 26.84 20.10
CA ASP A 83 0.85 27.14 18.89
C ASP A 83 1.03 26.11 17.76
N CYS A 84 2.26 25.63 17.57
CA CYS A 84 2.58 24.63 16.56
C CYS A 84 1.94 23.25 16.80
N ILE A 85 1.69 22.89 18.07
CA ILE A 85 1.01 21.66 18.49
C ILE A 85 -0.49 21.80 18.22
N ASP A 86 -1.09 22.90 18.66
CA ASP A 86 -2.53 23.17 18.52
C ASP A 86 -2.93 23.33 17.04
N ALA A 87 -2.06 23.92 16.24
CA ALA A 87 -2.30 24.11 14.80
C ALA A 87 -2.13 22.83 13.98
N CYS A 88 -1.63 21.72 14.55
CA CYS A 88 -1.44 20.48 13.81
C CYS A 88 -2.76 19.71 13.67
N PRO A 89 -3.38 19.61 12.47
CA PRO A 89 -4.67 18.93 12.30
C PRO A 89 -4.60 17.41 12.52
N PHE A 90 -3.39 16.86 12.53
CA PHE A 90 -3.13 15.43 12.73
C PHE A 90 -2.54 15.15 14.13
N HIS A 91 -2.46 16.16 15.00
CA HIS A 91 -1.94 16.04 16.38
C HIS A 91 -0.60 15.31 16.48
N CYS A 92 0.32 15.57 15.53
CA CYS A 92 1.57 14.83 15.41
C CYS A 92 2.69 15.30 16.36
N LEU A 93 2.57 16.52 16.89
CA LEU A 93 3.60 17.15 17.72
C LEU A 93 3.27 17.01 19.21
N ARG A 94 4.30 16.91 20.04
CA ARG A 94 4.19 16.95 21.51
C ARG A 94 5.24 17.89 22.09
N MET A 95 5.00 18.44 23.27
CA MET A 95 6.00 19.24 23.97
C MET A 95 6.87 18.33 24.84
N GLU A 96 8.18 18.36 24.66
CA GLU A 96 9.15 17.68 25.52
C GLU A 96 10.30 18.64 25.84
N LEU A 97 10.65 18.78 27.12
CA LEU A 97 11.72 19.67 27.59
C LEU A 97 11.62 21.11 27.05
N GLY A 98 10.39 21.62 26.89
CA GLY A 98 10.12 22.96 26.36
C GLY A 98 10.28 23.12 24.84
N LYS A 99 10.51 22.04 24.09
CA LYS A 99 10.55 22.09 22.62
C LYS A 99 9.51 21.15 22.00
N PRO A 100 8.86 21.53 20.89
CA PRO A 100 8.03 20.61 20.14
C PRO A 100 8.88 19.49 19.55
N VAL A 101 8.43 18.25 19.70
CA VAL A 101 9.04 17.05 19.16
C VAL A 101 8.05 16.30 18.26
N LEU A 102 8.58 15.64 17.23
CA LEU A 102 7.86 14.72 16.35
C LEU A 102 8.30 13.30 16.68
N LYS A 103 7.48 12.53 17.40
CA LYS A 103 7.79 11.16 17.86
C LYS A 103 6.58 10.24 17.76
N TRP A 104 6.83 8.93 17.88
CA TRP A 104 5.79 7.88 17.93
C TRP A 104 4.88 7.90 16.70
N ILE A 105 3.56 7.81 16.92
CA ILE A 105 2.54 7.84 15.88
C ILE A 105 2.59 9.11 15.02
N GLY A 106 3.05 10.25 15.58
CA GLY A 106 3.16 11.51 14.86
C GLY A 106 4.11 11.44 13.65
N ILE A 107 5.15 10.60 13.71
CA ILE A 107 6.06 10.34 12.58
C ILE A 107 5.29 9.75 11.39
N TYR A 108 4.37 8.83 11.68
CA TYR A 108 3.57 8.15 10.68
C TYR A 108 2.50 9.06 10.09
N ASP A 109 1.90 9.96 10.88
CA ASP A 109 0.74 10.75 10.44
C ASP A 109 1.10 12.12 9.86
N CYS A 110 2.23 12.72 10.24
CA CYS A 110 2.62 14.07 9.78
C CYS A 110 2.78 14.14 8.26
N THR A 111 1.90 14.84 7.57
CA THR A 111 1.88 14.94 6.09
C THR A 111 2.84 15.99 5.52
N ILE A 112 3.72 16.57 6.34
CA ILE A 112 4.63 17.66 5.93
C ILE A 112 3.85 18.87 5.37
N CYS A 113 2.64 19.14 5.89
CA CYS A 113 1.83 20.29 5.49
C CYS A 113 2.42 21.65 5.93
N ARG A 114 3.37 21.64 6.89
CA ARG A 114 4.05 22.82 7.45
C ARG A 114 3.14 23.85 8.12
N ILE A 115 1.94 23.47 8.55
CA ILE A 115 1.03 24.36 9.30
C ILE A 115 1.64 24.71 10.68
N CYS A 116 2.25 23.73 11.34
CA CYS A 116 2.97 23.93 12.60
C CYS A 116 4.15 24.92 12.49
N ALA A 117 4.89 24.88 11.37
CA ALA A 117 5.98 25.85 11.13
C ALA A 117 5.42 27.26 10.89
N ARG A 118 4.34 27.38 10.10
CA ARG A 118 3.68 28.67 9.80
C ARG A 118 2.98 29.32 10.98
N SER A 119 2.52 28.52 11.95
CA SER A 119 1.88 29.01 13.18
C SER A 119 2.88 29.45 14.23
N CYS A 120 4.17 29.14 14.08
CA CYS A 120 5.18 29.54 15.07
C CYS A 120 5.44 31.06 14.99
N PRO A 121 5.10 31.85 16.04
CA PRO A 121 5.26 33.30 16.01
C PRO A 121 6.72 33.77 15.93
N LYS A 122 7.66 32.89 16.28
CA LYS A 122 9.12 33.13 16.26
C LYS A 122 9.81 32.54 15.04
N ASN A 123 9.09 31.84 14.15
CA ASN A 123 9.68 31.07 13.05
C ASN A 123 10.77 30.08 13.51
N ALA A 124 10.67 29.59 14.76
CA ALA A 124 11.68 28.74 15.39
C ALA A 124 11.59 27.27 14.97
N LEU A 125 10.49 26.83 14.34
CA LEU A 125 10.24 25.45 13.93
C LEU A 125 10.33 25.27 12.42
N ARG A 126 11.11 24.29 11.95
CA ARG A 126 11.14 23.83 10.56
C ARG A 126 10.72 22.37 10.48
N VAL A 127 10.08 22.00 9.35
CA VAL A 127 9.68 20.63 9.03
C VAL A 127 10.17 20.29 7.64
N GLU A 128 11.01 19.28 7.54
CA GLU A 128 11.70 18.90 6.31
C GLU A 128 11.59 17.38 6.07
N PRO A 129 11.59 16.95 4.80
CA PRO A 129 11.68 15.53 4.48
C PRO A 129 13.09 15.01 4.79
N ASN A 130 13.19 13.81 5.38
CA ASN A 130 14.45 13.10 5.53
C ASN A 130 14.72 12.25 4.29
N ASN A 131 15.83 12.46 3.58
CA ASN A 131 16.14 11.69 2.37
C ASN A 131 16.65 10.25 2.61
N LYS A 132 16.80 9.83 3.87
CA LYS A 132 17.36 8.52 4.23
C LYS A 132 16.30 7.47 4.55
N ASP A 133 15.20 7.89 5.17
CA ASP A 133 14.22 6.98 5.74
C ASP A 133 12.82 7.21 5.14
N PHE A 134 12.15 6.12 4.82
CA PHE A 134 10.78 6.14 4.31
C PHE A 134 9.93 5.06 4.97
N ILE A 135 8.63 5.30 4.99
CA ILE A 135 7.62 4.35 5.45
C ILE A 135 6.93 3.81 4.20
N LEU A 136 7.01 2.50 3.99
CA LEU A 136 6.20 1.80 3.00
C LEU A 136 4.89 1.34 3.66
N ARG A 137 3.75 1.72 3.06
CA ARG A 137 2.42 1.29 3.48
C ARG A 137 1.85 0.37 2.42
N VAL A 138 1.46 -0.83 2.82
CA VAL A 138 0.90 -1.86 1.93
C VAL A 138 -0.41 -2.35 2.50
N ASN A 139 -1.48 -2.23 1.71
CA ASN A 139 -2.79 -2.76 2.05
C ASN A 139 -3.01 -4.08 1.28
N LEU A 140 -3.01 -5.18 2.03
CA LEU A 140 -3.20 -6.52 1.48
C LEU A 140 -4.67 -6.77 1.15
N VAL A 141 -4.92 -7.62 0.15
CA VAL A 141 -6.26 -8.15 -0.18
C VAL A 141 -6.47 -9.60 0.26
N GLY A 142 -5.47 -10.19 0.93
CA GLY A 142 -5.56 -11.49 1.61
C GLY A 142 -5.25 -12.72 0.76
N GLN A 143 -5.00 -12.57 -0.55
CA GLN A 143 -4.60 -13.68 -1.43
C GLN A 143 -3.16 -14.16 -1.20
N LEU A 144 -2.27 -13.26 -0.78
CA LEU A 144 -0.87 -13.55 -0.42
C LEU A 144 -0.50 -12.81 0.87
N THR A 145 0.46 -13.34 1.63
CA THR A 145 1.06 -12.64 2.77
C THR A 145 2.06 -11.57 2.32
N MET A 146 2.46 -10.68 3.23
CA MET A 146 3.45 -9.65 2.93
C MET A 146 4.81 -10.28 2.57
N GLU A 147 5.19 -11.35 3.27
CA GLU A 147 6.44 -12.08 3.05
C GLU A 147 6.47 -12.70 1.65
N GLU A 148 5.37 -13.35 1.24
CA GLU A 148 5.23 -13.92 -0.10
C GLU A 148 5.35 -12.85 -1.19
N ILE A 149 4.66 -11.71 -1.00
CA ILE A 149 4.72 -10.59 -1.95
C ILE A 149 6.14 -10.03 -2.07
N LEU A 150 6.84 -9.84 -0.95
CA LEU A 150 8.21 -9.31 -0.94
C LEU A 150 9.19 -10.28 -1.59
N GLU A 151 9.10 -11.57 -1.28
CA GLU A 151 9.97 -12.59 -1.87
C GLU A 151 9.76 -12.68 -3.38
N GLN A 152 8.51 -12.73 -3.85
CA GLN A 152 8.23 -12.72 -5.28
C GLN A 152 8.66 -11.42 -5.97
N SER A 153 8.49 -10.28 -5.30
CA SER A 153 8.94 -8.98 -5.82
C SER A 153 10.45 -8.94 -6.01
N LYS A 154 11.20 -9.48 -5.03
CA LYS A 154 12.67 -9.61 -5.10
C LYS A 154 13.09 -10.49 -6.27
N LEU A 155 12.53 -11.70 -6.40
CA LEU A 155 12.87 -12.63 -7.48
C LEU A 155 12.61 -12.04 -8.87
N ILE A 156 11.47 -11.35 -9.04
CA ILE A 156 11.13 -10.68 -10.31
C ILE A 156 12.09 -9.51 -10.58
N PHE A 157 12.52 -8.79 -9.56
CA PHE A 157 13.45 -7.67 -9.70
C PHE A 157 14.85 -8.15 -10.11
N GLU A 158 15.39 -9.16 -9.42
CA GLU A 158 16.68 -9.79 -9.74
C GLU A 158 16.68 -10.34 -11.17
N SER A 159 15.65 -11.10 -11.55
CA SER A 159 15.51 -11.62 -12.92
C SER A 159 15.51 -10.54 -14.00
N LYS A 160 14.95 -9.36 -13.72
CA LYS A 160 14.97 -8.22 -14.67
C LYS A 160 16.34 -7.54 -14.74
N LEU A 161 17.08 -7.49 -13.63
CA LEU A 161 18.44 -6.98 -13.63
C LEU A 161 19.35 -7.88 -14.44
N ASP A 162 19.23 -9.21 -14.27
CA ASP A 162 19.99 -10.18 -15.04
C ASP A 162 19.68 -10.08 -16.55
N ASP A 163 18.40 -9.98 -16.92
CA ASP A 163 17.99 -9.75 -18.31
C ASP A 163 18.57 -8.45 -18.89
N LEU A 164 18.60 -7.38 -18.10
CA LEU A 164 19.19 -6.11 -18.51
C LEU A 164 20.71 -6.23 -18.73
N ILE A 165 21.43 -6.86 -17.80
CA ILE A 165 22.87 -7.07 -17.89
C ILE A 165 23.20 -7.87 -19.16
N ASN A 166 22.51 -9.00 -19.38
CA ASN A 166 22.73 -9.85 -20.55
C ASN A 166 22.55 -9.08 -21.86
N LYS A 167 21.48 -8.27 -21.97
CA LYS A 167 21.22 -7.45 -23.17
C LYS A 167 22.26 -6.36 -23.39
N VAL A 168 22.76 -5.74 -22.32
CA VAL A 168 23.83 -4.74 -22.42
C VAL A 168 25.13 -5.40 -22.89
N GLU A 169 25.48 -6.57 -22.36
CA GLU A 169 26.66 -7.32 -22.80
C GLU A 169 26.57 -7.76 -24.26
N GLU A 170 25.41 -8.23 -24.70
CA GLU A 170 25.15 -8.56 -26.11
C GLU A 170 25.34 -7.34 -27.02
N ALA A 171 24.74 -6.19 -26.66
CA ALA A 171 24.88 -4.97 -27.45
C ALA A 171 26.33 -4.47 -27.53
N ILE A 172 27.11 -4.58 -26.44
CA ILE A 172 28.54 -4.23 -26.44
C ILE A 172 29.33 -5.14 -27.39
N ARG A 173 29.05 -6.46 -27.37
CA ARG A 173 29.69 -7.42 -28.28
C ARG A 173 29.38 -7.13 -29.75
N GLU A 174 28.14 -6.78 -30.06
CA GLU A 174 27.73 -6.42 -31.42
C GLU A 174 28.42 -5.14 -31.93
N GLN A 175 28.56 -4.11 -31.08
CA GLN A 175 29.28 -2.89 -31.45
C GLN A 175 30.75 -3.16 -31.75
N GLN A 176 31.44 -3.96 -30.93
CA GLN A 176 32.85 -4.31 -31.14
C GLN A 176 33.08 -5.09 -32.45
N GLN A 177 32.11 -5.91 -32.85
CA GLN A 177 32.14 -6.63 -34.13
C GLN A 177 31.86 -5.74 -35.35
N THR A 178 31.18 -4.61 -35.16
CA THR A 178 30.83 -3.69 -36.26
C THR A 178 31.95 -2.66 -36.51
N GLU A 179 32.78 -2.40 -35.50
CA GLU A 179 33.94 -1.49 -35.57
C GLU A 179 35.26 -2.19 -35.99
N SER A 180 35.25 -3.52 -36.14
CA SER A 180 36.38 -4.34 -36.63
C SER A 180 36.22 -4.68 -38.11
#